data_AF-A0A835HP44-F1
#
_entry.id   AF-A0A835HP44-F1
#
_cell.length_a   1.000
_cell.length_b   1.000
_cell.length_c   1.000
_cell.angle_alpha   90.00
_cell.angle_beta   90.00
_cell.angle_gamma   90.00
#
_symmetry.space_group_name_H-M   'P 1'
#
loop_
_entity.id
_entity.type
_entity.pdbx_description
1 polymer ?
#
loop_
_entity_poly.entity_id
_entity_poly.type
_entity_poly.pdbx_seq_one_letter_code
_entity_poly.pdbx_strand_id
1 'polypeptide(L)'
;MDKKLYTFDSRSRRPTFYIPYEAPFSSLAFRDDGWILATGTNNGRVVFYDVRGKPHPITALRAYSNSEEKSSLEKIEEGLARARAAIREAVRTRNYTSQKEEDFIPRGSPSTS
;
A
#
# COMPACT_ATOMS: atom_id res chain seq x y z
N MET A 1 11.34 21.36 8.87
CA MET A 1 9.96 21.06 8.40
C MET A 1 9.14 20.74 9.62
N ASP A 2 8.22 21.64 9.95
CA ASP A 2 7.68 21.77 11.29
C ASP A 2 6.31 21.07 11.34
N LYS A 3 6.20 20.05 12.19
CA LYS A 3 5.03 19.16 12.27
C LYS A 3 3.99 19.74 13.24
N LYS A 4 3.29 20.82 12.87
CA LYS A 4 2.32 21.47 13.77
C LYS A 4 1.00 21.75 13.06
N LEU A 5 -0.09 21.32 13.70
CA LEU A 5 -1.46 21.67 13.29
C LEU A 5 -1.88 22.95 13.99
N TYR A 6 -2.31 23.95 13.20
CA TYR A 6 -2.85 25.20 13.71
C TYR A 6 -4.37 25.18 13.58
N THR A 7 -5.08 25.47 14.67
CA THR A 7 -6.52 25.76 14.64
C THR A 7 -6.71 27.25 14.89
N PHE A 8 -7.58 27.89 14.10
CA PHE A 8 -7.82 29.33 14.15
C PHE A 8 -9.27 29.60 14.56
N ASP A 9 -9.45 30.45 15.56
CA ASP A 9 -10.76 31.00 15.92
C ASP A 9 -11.16 32.10 14.91
N SER A 10 -12.33 31.97 14.28
CA SER A 10 -12.78 32.88 13.22
C SER A 10 -13.20 34.28 13.70
N ARG A 11 -13.30 34.50 15.02
CA ARG A 11 -13.67 35.80 15.62
C ARG A 11 -12.46 36.55 16.22
N SER A 12 -11.37 35.86 16.53
CA SER A 12 -10.20 36.45 17.22
C SER A 12 -8.85 36.15 16.58
N ARG A 13 -8.77 35.30 15.54
CA ARG A 13 -7.51 34.96 14.82
C ARG A 13 -6.38 34.44 15.72
N ARG A 14 -6.67 33.97 16.93
CA ARG A 14 -5.67 33.49 17.89
C ARG A 14 -5.66 31.96 17.95
N PRO A 15 -4.52 31.29 17.68
CA PRO A 15 -4.41 29.85 17.87
C PRO A 15 -4.50 29.52 19.36
N THR A 16 -5.47 28.68 19.73
CA THR A 16 -5.84 28.48 21.15
C THR A 16 -5.28 27.19 21.75
N PHE A 17 -4.98 26.16 20.94
CA PHE A 17 -4.58 24.84 21.45
C PHE A 17 -3.47 24.17 20.64
N TYR A 18 -2.56 23.48 21.34
CA TYR A 18 -1.45 22.71 20.80
C TYR A 18 -1.57 21.25 21.26
N ILE A 19 -1.65 20.31 20.32
CA ILE A 19 -1.67 18.87 20.61
C ILE A 19 -0.42 18.25 19.98
N PRO A 20 0.54 17.75 20.77
CA PRO A 20 1.73 17.11 20.23
C PRO A 20 1.34 15.79 19.57
N TYR A 21 1.75 15.60 18.32
CA TYR A 21 1.58 14.35 17.57
C TYR A 21 2.91 13.83 17.06
N GLU A 22 3.08 12.51 17.13
CA GLU A 22 4.31 11.82 16.73
C GLU A 22 4.49 11.76 15.20
N ALA A 23 3.44 12.06 14.42
CA ALA A 23 3.42 11.99 12.97
C ALA A 23 2.67 13.18 12.34
N PRO A 24 3.06 13.65 11.13
CA PRO A 24 2.31 14.66 10.39
C PRO A 24 0.87 14.21 10.11
N PHE A 25 -0.07 15.14 10.29
CA PHE A 25 -1.43 14.97 9.81
C PHE A 25 -1.44 15.01 8.28
N SER A 26 -2.11 14.04 7.66
CA SER A 26 -2.33 13.98 6.21
C SER A 26 -3.73 14.43 5.81
N SER A 27 -4.70 14.36 6.74
CA SER A 27 -6.10 14.64 6.47
C SER A 27 -6.85 15.07 7.74
N LEU A 28 -7.91 15.86 7.55
CA LEU A 28 -8.78 16.37 8.60
C LEU A 28 -10.23 16.36 8.08
N ALA A 29 -11.19 15.94 8.90
CA ALA A 29 -12.61 15.96 8.57
C ALA A 29 -13.45 16.25 9.82
N PHE A 30 -14.46 17.10 9.69
CA PHE A 30 -15.45 17.31 10.75
C PHE A 30 -16.66 16.40 10.52
N ARG A 31 -17.26 15.95 11.62
CA ARG A 31 -18.60 15.35 11.59
C ARG A 31 -19.65 16.46 11.42
N ASP A 32 -20.80 16.15 10.83
CA ASP A 32 -21.86 17.13 10.52
C ASP A 32 -22.37 17.91 11.74
N ASP A 33 -22.24 17.33 12.94
CA ASP A 33 -22.60 18.00 14.20
C ASP A 33 -21.60 19.08 14.63
N GLY A 34 -20.45 19.18 13.97
CA GLY A 34 -19.39 20.16 14.23
C GLY A 34 -18.65 19.94 15.55
N TRP A 35 -18.91 18.85 16.27
CA TRP A 35 -18.33 18.59 17.60
C TRP A 35 -17.17 17.63 17.54
N ILE A 36 -17.10 16.81 16.49
CA ILE A 36 -16.05 15.82 16.33
C ILE A 36 -15.15 16.19 15.16
N LEU A 37 -13.85 16.25 15.43
CA LEU A 37 -12.79 16.34 14.43
C LEU A 37 -12.09 14.98 14.29
N ALA A 38 -12.12 14.40 13.10
CA ALA A 38 -11.32 13.26 12.73
C ALA A 38 -9.99 13.74 12.10
N THR A 39 -8.87 13.19 12.55
CA THR A 39 -7.54 13.52 12.03
C THR A 39 -6.82 12.25 11.60
N GLY A 40 -6.43 12.15 10.33
CA GLY A 40 -5.60 11.07 9.82
C GLY A 40 -4.13 11.47 9.81
N THR A 41 -3.25 10.59 10.28
CA THR A 41 -1.79 10.78 10.21
C THR A 41 -1.17 9.82 9.20
N ASN A 42 -0.03 10.22 8.63
CA ASN A 42 0.64 9.42 7.60
C ASN A 42 1.17 8.05 8.09
N ASN A 43 1.22 7.81 9.40
CA ASN A 43 1.56 6.51 10.00
C ASN A 43 0.34 5.55 10.12
N GLY A 44 -0.80 5.94 9.55
CA GLY A 44 -2.02 5.15 9.52
C GLY A 44 -2.85 5.18 10.79
N ARG A 45 -2.62 6.18 11.66
CA ARG A 45 -3.47 6.44 12.83
C ARG A 45 -4.56 7.44 12.46
N VAL A 46 -5.77 7.22 12.96
CA VAL A 46 -6.90 8.14 12.85
C VAL A 46 -7.36 8.46 14.26
N VAL A 47 -7.42 9.73 14.64
CA VAL A 47 -7.83 10.15 15.97
C VAL A 47 -9.03 11.07 15.89
N PHE A 48 -10.01 10.82 16.75
CA PHE A 48 -11.21 11.64 16.88
C PHE A 48 -11.10 12.51 18.13
N TYR A 49 -11.48 13.78 18.00
CA TYR A 49 -11.45 14.75 19.08
C TYR A 49 -12.81 15.36 19.31
N ASP A 50 -13.16 15.56 20.57
CA ASP A 50 -14.20 16.51 20.94
C ASP A 50 -13.60 17.93 20.88
N VAL A 51 -14.20 18.81 20.08
CA VAL A 51 -13.75 20.20 19.89
C VAL A 51 -14.62 21.24 20.59
N ARG A 52 -15.57 20.85 21.46
CA ARG A 52 -16.49 21.77 22.18
C ARG A 52 -15.79 22.63 23.25
N GLY A 53 -14.48 22.47 23.41
CA GLY A 53 -13.62 23.22 24.33
C GLY A 53 -12.15 23.01 23.99
N LYS A 54 -11.31 22.71 24.99
CA LYS A 54 -9.97 22.19 24.71
C LYS A 54 -10.11 20.87 23.93
N PRO A 55 -9.46 20.70 22.77
CA PRO A 55 -9.57 19.47 22.01
C PRO A 55 -9.11 18.27 22.84
N HIS A 56 -10.01 17.31 23.10
CA HIS A 56 -9.70 16.10 23.85
C HIS A 56 -9.86 14.88 22.95
N PRO A 57 -8.85 13.98 22.89
CA PRO A 57 -8.96 12.76 22.11
C PRO A 57 -10.03 11.86 22.73
N ILE A 58 -11.02 11.49 21.92
CA ILE A 58 -12.07 10.54 22.31
C ILE A 58 -11.60 9.12 22.02
N THR A 59 -11.06 8.90 20.82
CA THR A 59 -10.57 7.58 20.41
C THR A 59 -9.52 7.71 19.32
N ALA A 60 -8.60 6.75 19.29
CA ALA A 60 -7.56 6.63 18.28
C ALA A 60 -7.59 5.23 17.66
N LEU A 61 -7.82 5.18 16.35
CA LEU A 61 -7.84 3.96 15.56
C LEU A 61 -6.56 3.83 14.74
N ARG A 62 -6.18 2.61 14.42
CA ARG A 62 -5.14 2.33 13.43
C ARG A 62 -5.82 1.84 12.15
N ALA A 63 -5.99 2.74 11.19
CA ALA A 63 -6.66 2.46 9.92
C ALA A 63 -5.81 1.59 8.99
N TYR A 64 -4.48 1.75 9.04
CA TYR A 64 -3.54 0.89 8.33
C TYR A 64 -2.22 0.79 9.10
N SER A 65 -1.63 -0.41 9.14
CA SER A 65 -0.29 -0.60 9.70
C SER A 65 0.73 -0.20 8.64
N ASN A 66 1.48 0.88 8.86
CA ASN A 66 2.64 1.21 8.02
C ASN A 66 3.85 0.27 8.27
N SER A 67 3.61 -0.90 8.85
CA SER A 67 4.62 -1.86 9.27
C SER A 67 4.22 -3.23 8.71
N GLU A 68 4.99 -3.67 7.71
CA GLU A 68 5.24 -5.07 7.34
C GLU A 68 4.15 -5.90 6.66
N GLU A 69 3.14 -5.31 6.02
CA GLU A 69 2.61 -6.01 4.85
C GLU A 69 3.49 -5.64 3.68
N LYS A 70 4.40 -6.55 3.30
CA LYS A 70 4.92 -6.58 1.93
C LYS A 70 3.72 -6.65 1.03
N SER A 71 3.29 -5.48 0.57
CA SER A 71 2.01 -5.27 -0.08
C SER A 71 1.95 -6.27 -1.23
N SER A 72 0.79 -6.85 -1.50
CA SER A 72 0.59 -7.74 -2.64
C SER A 72 1.24 -7.19 -3.93
N LEU A 73 1.38 -5.87 -4.02
CA LEU A 73 2.15 -5.14 -5.02
C LEU A 73 3.63 -5.56 -5.10
N GLU A 74 4.41 -5.62 -4.02
CA GLU A 74 5.82 -6.03 -4.05
C GLU A 74 5.99 -7.47 -4.54
N LYS A 75 5.07 -8.37 -4.15
CA LYS A 75 5.07 -9.76 -4.64
C LYS A 75 4.78 -9.84 -6.14
N ILE A 76 3.89 -8.98 -6.64
CA ILE A 76 3.59 -8.86 -8.07
C ILE A 76 4.80 -8.32 -8.83
N GLU A 77 5.44 -7.27 -8.31
CA GLU A 77 6.64 -6.68 -8.93
C GLU A 77 7.81 -7.66 -8.99
N GLU A 78 8.01 -8.45 -7.93
CA GLU A 78 9.05 -9.49 -7.92
C GLU A 78 8.76 -10.57 -8.97
N GLY A 79 7.52 -11.08 -9.03
CA GLY A 79 7.12 -12.07 -10.04
C GLY A 79 7.27 -11.53 -11.46
N LEU A 80 6.88 -10.28 -11.69
CA LEU A 80 7.02 -9.60 -12.97
C LEU A 80 8.49 -9.39 -13.36
N ALA A 81 9.34 -9.01 -12.41
CA ALA A 81 10.77 -8.85 -12.62
C ALA A 81 11.42 -10.18 -13.04
N ARG A 82 11.07 -11.30 -12.38
CA ARG A 82 11.54 -12.63 -12.76
C ARG A 82 11.10 -13.02 -14.17
N ALA A 83 9.82 -12.83 -14.51
CA ALA A 83 9.31 -13.15 -15.84
C ALA A 83 10.03 -12.35 -16.93
N ARG A 84 10.24 -11.04 -16.72
CA ARG A 84 11.01 -10.17 -17.63
C ARG A 84 12.45 -10.63 -17.79
N ALA A 85 13.12 -11.01 -16.69
CA ALA A 85 14.48 -11.53 -16.73
C ALA A 85 14.57 -12.84 -17.53
N ALA A 86 13.63 -13.76 -17.30
CA ALA A 86 13.57 -15.04 -18.01
C ALA A 86 13.36 -14.86 -19.52
N ILE A 87 12.45 -13.96 -19.91
CA ILE A 87 12.23 -13.63 -21.34
C ILE A 87 13.50 -13.03 -21.95
N ARG A 88 14.14 -12.07 -21.26
CA ARG A 88 15.38 -11.45 -21.74
C ARG A 88 16.49 -12.48 -21.96
N GLU A 89 16.66 -13.41 -21.01
CA GLU A 89 17.66 -14.48 -21.12
C GLU A 89 17.31 -15.47 -22.24
N ALA A 90 16.06 -15.92 -22.36
CA ALA A 90 15.65 -16.82 -23.43
C ALA A 90 15.89 -16.23 -24.83
N VAL A 91 15.60 -14.94 -25.00
CA VAL A 91 15.91 -14.20 -26.24
C VAL A 91 17.41 -14.14 -26.49
N ARG A 92 18.21 -13.81 -25.46
CA ARG A 92 19.67 -13.73 -25.56
C ARG A 92 20.30 -15.06 -25.93
N THR A 93 19.87 -16.16 -25.32
CA THR A 93 20.42 -17.49 -25.54
C THR A 93 19.82 -18.20 -26.73
N ARG A 94 18.82 -17.60 -27.41
CA ARG A 94 18.00 -18.24 -28.45
C ARG A 94 17.41 -19.58 -27.96
N ASN A 95 17.18 -19.72 -26.66
CA ASN A 95 16.77 -20.97 -26.05
C ASN A 95 15.24 -21.05 -25.97
N TYR A 96 14.64 -21.41 -27.10
CA TYR A 96 13.22 -21.68 -27.26
C TYR A 96 13.04 -23.19 -27.29
N THR A 97 12.99 -23.86 -26.14
CA THR A 97 12.76 -25.31 -26.10
C THR A 97 11.33 -25.60 -26.53
N SER A 98 11.14 -25.89 -27.81
CA SER A 98 9.94 -26.54 -28.31
C SER A 98 10.05 -28.03 -27.93
N GLN A 99 9.26 -28.48 -26.95
CA GLN A 99 9.07 -29.92 -26.76
C GLN A 99 8.19 -30.41 -27.91
N LYS A 100 8.83 -30.86 -28.99
CA LYS A 100 8.17 -31.61 -30.03
C LYS A 100 8.31 -33.08 -29.63
N GLU A 101 7.22 -33.67 -29.15
CA GLU A 101 7.11 -35.11 -29.03
C GLU A 101 7.12 -35.66 -30.47
N GLU A 102 8.24 -36.24 -30.90
CA GLU A 102 8.37 -36.86 -32.22
C GLU A 102 7.59 -38.19 -32.23
N ASP A 103 6.67 -38.30 -33.19
CA ASP A 103 5.84 -39.46 -33.52
C ASP A 103 6.65 -40.77 -33.53
N PHE A 104 6.50 -41.59 -32.50
CA PHE A 104 7.13 -42.91 -32.46
C PHE A 104 6.29 -43.89 -33.28
N ILE A 105 6.65 -44.07 -34.56
CA ILE A 105 6.11 -45.15 -35.39
C ILE A 105 7.01 -46.39 -35.23
N PRO A 106 6.59 -47.44 -34.51
CA PRO A 106 7.34 -48.69 -34.47
C PRO A 106 7.15 -49.42 -35.81
N ARG A 107 8.18 -49.43 -36.65
CA ARG A 107 8.21 -50.27 -37.86
C ARG A 107 8.52 -51.71 -37.46
N GLY A 108 7.53 -52.58 -37.60
CA GLY A 108 7.67 -54.03 -37.43
C GLY A 108 8.64 -54.65 -38.45
N SER A 109 9.39 -55.65 -37.99
CA SER A 109 10.49 -56.37 -38.67
C SER A 109 10.03 -57.31 -39.79
N PRO A 110 10.96 -57.81 -40.63
CA PRO A 110 10.66 -58.45 -41.91
C PRO A 110 10.31 -59.93 -41.74
N SER A 111 9.31 -60.43 -42.49
CA SER A 111 9.04 -61.86 -42.61
C SER A 111 9.25 -62.34 -44.04
N THR A 112 10.28 -63.17 -44.18
CA THR A 112 10.64 -64.01 -45.32
C THR A 112 9.58 -65.07 -45.60
N SER A 113 9.21 -65.28 -46.88
CA SER A 113 8.79 -66.56 -47.46
C SER A 113 8.82 -66.46 -48.98
#